data_AF-A0A960YMR6-F1
#
_entry.id   AF-A0A960YMR6-F1
#
_cell.length_a   1.000
_cell.length_b   1.000
_cell.length_c   1.000
_cell.angle_alpha   90.00
_cell.angle_beta   90.00
_cell.angle_gamma   90.00
#
_symmetry.space_group_name_H-M   'P 1'
#
loop_
_entity.id
_entity.type
_entity.pdbx_description
1 polymer ?
#
loop_
_entity_poly.entity_id
_entity_poly.type
_entity_poly.pdbx_seq_one_letter_code
_entity_poly.pdbx_strand_id
1 'polypeptide(L)'
;MEQELLSTLVANAAMILAGLLLVTGLTLTIYLRFPQLRYPFLGLKLIVGTLDWFGSKGKITPGRAFAASTLSSMIPGAFLGTLLAILIAGPGVLIWIWIASFFLSPMHFVLATLAHRNRSRTSSGSISGSVSGAVRGMLRSRWLSILSGIFFLPAAIAVGACLPVAFLGGAASGTFSLQNASFPLGPTGIGFLAAIALVFMAAGGIRRI
;
A
#
# COMPACT_ATOMS: atom_id res chain seq x y z
N MET A 1 5.53 25.83 -22.96
CA MET A 1 6.96 25.70 -22.59
C MET A 1 7.14 25.27 -21.14
N GLU A 2 6.64 26.02 -20.14
CA GLU A 2 6.85 25.66 -18.72
C GLU A 2 6.19 24.32 -18.31
N GLN A 3 4.98 24.01 -18.80
CA GLN A 3 4.31 22.74 -18.49
C GLN A 3 5.01 21.51 -19.09
N GLU A 4 5.62 21.63 -20.27
CA GLU A 4 6.42 20.56 -20.86
C GLU A 4 7.76 20.36 -20.14
N LEU A 5 8.35 21.45 -19.67
CA LEU A 5 9.59 21.38 -18.88
C LEU A 5 9.32 20.72 -17.52
N LEU A 6 8.20 21.03 -16.87
CA LEU A 6 7.78 20.36 -15.64
C LEU A 6 7.46 18.87 -15.88
N SER A 7 6.75 18.52 -16.94
CA SER A 7 6.40 17.12 -17.21
C SER A 7 7.64 16.27 -17.53
N THR A 8 8.59 16.79 -18.30
CA THR A 8 9.85 16.12 -18.61
C THR A 8 10.76 15.97 -17.39
N LEU A 9 10.85 17.00 -16.53
CA LEU A 9 11.58 16.89 -15.26
C LEU A 9 10.99 15.84 -14.33
N VAL A 10 9.66 15.82 -14.18
CA VAL A 10 8.97 14.82 -13.36
C VAL A 10 9.17 13.41 -13.92
N ALA A 11 9.09 13.23 -15.24
CA ALA A 11 9.33 11.95 -15.89
C ALA A 11 10.76 11.45 -15.65
N ASN A 12 11.76 12.31 -15.82
CA ASN A 12 13.16 11.95 -15.60
C ASN A 12 13.44 11.59 -14.13
N ALA A 13 12.91 12.39 -13.19
CA ALA A 13 13.04 12.10 -11.77
C ALA A 13 12.37 10.77 -11.40
N ALA A 14 11.19 10.49 -11.96
CA ALA A 14 10.48 9.23 -11.75
C ALA A 14 11.26 8.02 -12.27
N MET A 15 11.87 8.12 -13.46
CA MET A 15 12.70 7.04 -14.01
C MET A 15 13.95 6.76 -13.18
N ILE A 16 14.64 7.82 -12.73
CA ILE A 16 15.81 7.69 -11.85
C ILE A 16 15.41 7.01 -10.54
N LEU A 17 14.31 7.46 -9.93
CA LEU A 17 13.80 6.88 -8.70
C LEU A 17 13.40 5.40 -8.89
N ALA A 18 12.70 5.07 -9.97
CA ALA A 18 12.33 3.69 -10.29
C ALA A 18 13.56 2.78 -10.45
N GLY A 19 14.59 3.26 -11.16
CA GLY A 19 15.87 2.55 -11.28
C GLY A 19 16.55 2.34 -9.93
N LEU A 20 16.60 3.38 -9.09
CA LEU A 20 17.18 3.29 -7.75
C LEU A 20 16.43 2.28 -6.86
N LEU A 21 15.10 2.26 -6.92
CA LEU A 21 14.27 1.32 -6.17
C LEU A 21 14.51 -0.12 -6.62
N LEU A 22 14.63 -0.37 -7.93
CA LEU A 22 14.91 -1.69 -8.47
C LEU A 22 16.30 -2.18 -8.05
N VAL A 23 17.32 -1.34 -8.13
CA VAL A 23 18.69 -1.67 -7.68
C VAL A 23 18.71 -1.94 -6.18
N THR A 24 18.02 -1.11 -5.39
CA THR A 24 17.89 -1.31 -3.94
C THR A 24 17.17 -2.63 -3.62
N GLY A 25 16.08 -2.93 -4.32
CA GLY A 25 15.36 -4.19 -4.16
C GLY A 25 16.22 -5.41 -4.50
N LEU A 26 16.98 -5.34 -5.61
CA LEU A 26 17.89 -6.40 -6.03
C LEU A 26 19.02 -6.64 -5.02
N THR A 27 19.68 -5.57 -4.56
CA THR A 27 20.74 -5.66 -3.54
C THR A 27 20.22 -6.24 -2.23
N LEU A 28 19.04 -5.82 -1.77
CA LEU A 28 18.38 -6.42 -0.60
C LEU A 28 18.01 -7.88 -0.83
N THR A 29 17.56 -8.25 -2.03
CA THR A 29 17.22 -9.64 -2.38
C THR A 29 18.43 -10.54 -2.21
N ILE A 30 19.59 -10.12 -2.72
CA ILE A 30 20.85 -10.87 -2.61
C ILE A 30 21.33 -10.92 -1.15
N TYR A 31 21.31 -9.77 -0.45
CA TYR A 31 21.74 -9.69 0.95
C TYR A 31 20.90 -10.56 1.90
N LEU A 32 19.59 -10.58 1.72
CA LEU A 32 18.67 -11.40 2.52
C LEU A 32 18.59 -12.86 2.05
N ARG A 33 19.36 -13.26 1.03
CA ARG A 33 19.38 -14.61 0.43
C ARG A 33 18.00 -15.08 -0.06
N PHE A 34 17.36 -14.27 -0.90
CA PHE A 34 16.07 -14.57 -1.55
C PHE A 34 14.96 -14.95 -0.56
N PRO A 35 14.57 -14.03 0.35
CA PRO A 35 13.48 -14.28 1.31
C PRO A 35 12.15 -14.64 0.63
N GLN A 36 11.91 -14.15 -0.61
CA GLN A 36 10.71 -14.43 -1.40
C GLN A 36 10.52 -15.93 -1.69
N LEU A 37 11.62 -16.67 -1.88
CA LEU A 37 11.60 -18.10 -2.17
C LEU A 37 11.68 -18.95 -0.91
N ARG A 38 12.34 -18.44 0.14
CA ARG A 38 12.62 -19.20 1.36
C ARG A 38 11.45 -19.28 2.34
N TYR A 39 10.67 -18.20 2.48
CA TYR A 39 9.64 -18.10 3.51
C TYR A 39 8.15 -18.14 3.06
N PRO A 40 7.77 -18.41 1.78
CA PRO A 40 6.36 -18.36 1.40
C PRO A 40 5.52 -19.42 2.11
N PHE A 41 6.04 -20.65 2.23
CA PHE A 41 5.35 -21.74 2.93
C PHE A 41 5.23 -21.50 4.44
N LEU A 42 6.26 -20.90 5.06
CA LEU A 42 6.21 -20.52 6.47
C LEU A 42 5.14 -19.45 6.69
N GLY A 43 5.10 -18.43 5.82
CA GLY A 43 4.07 -17.40 5.83
C GLY A 43 2.66 -17.98 5.67
N LEU A 44 2.47 -18.93 4.75
CA LEU A 44 1.17 -19.59 4.56
C LEU A 44 0.73 -20.34 5.82
N LYS A 45 1.63 -21.10 6.46
CA LYS A 45 1.32 -21.79 7.74
C LYS A 45 0.95 -20.83 8.87
N LEU A 46 1.57 -19.64 8.90
CA LEU A 46 1.22 -18.57 9.85
C LEU A 46 -0.18 -18.00 9.58
N ILE A 47 -0.53 -17.77 8.32
CA ILE A 47 -1.83 -17.21 7.92
C ILE A 47 -2.98 -18.19 8.20
N VAL A 48 -2.75 -19.48 7.94
CA VAL A 48 -3.73 -20.57 8.15
C VAL A 48 -3.95 -20.88 9.65
N GLY A 49 -3.14 -20.32 10.55
CA GLY A 49 -3.30 -20.50 12.00
C GLY A 49 -2.66 -21.77 12.56
N THR A 50 -1.91 -22.52 11.73
CA THR A 50 -1.22 -23.75 12.17
C THR A 50 -0.07 -23.47 13.14
N LEU A 51 0.38 -22.21 13.25
CA LEU A 51 1.47 -21.75 14.10
C LEU A 51 1.01 -20.75 15.18
N ASP A 52 -0.29 -20.70 15.49
CA ASP A 52 -0.81 -19.82 16.54
C ASP A 52 -0.35 -20.29 17.93
N TRP A 53 0.53 -19.49 18.56
CA TRP A 53 1.03 -19.78 19.90
C TRP A 53 0.08 -19.22 20.97
N PHE A 54 -0.30 -20.06 21.94
CA PHE A 54 -0.99 -19.67 23.17
C PHE A 54 -0.10 -18.71 23.98
N GLY A 55 -0.16 -17.41 23.68
CA GLY A 55 0.70 -16.38 24.26
C GLY A 55 1.09 -15.24 23.30
N SER A 56 0.69 -15.32 22.02
CA SER A 56 0.96 -14.26 21.03
C SER A 56 0.34 -12.92 21.46
N LYS A 57 1.20 -11.90 21.67
CA LYS A 57 0.79 -10.54 22.02
C LYS A 57 0.33 -9.79 20.77
N GLY A 58 -0.91 -10.03 20.33
CA GLY A 58 -1.54 -9.35 19.19
C GLY A 58 -3.03 -9.12 19.41
N LYS A 59 -3.56 -7.97 18.97
CA LYS A 59 -5.00 -7.66 19.07
C LYS A 59 -5.83 -8.40 18.00
N ILE A 60 -5.19 -8.95 16.98
CA ILE A 60 -5.79 -9.62 15.81
C ILE A 60 -4.99 -10.87 15.43
N THR A 61 -5.66 -11.88 14.89
CA THR A 61 -5.04 -13.12 14.38
C THR A 61 -4.16 -12.84 13.17
N PRO A 62 -3.05 -13.59 12.95
CA PRO A 62 -2.16 -13.39 11.81
C PRO A 62 -2.87 -13.39 10.45
N GLY A 63 -3.84 -14.28 10.24
CA GLY A 63 -4.61 -14.35 9.00
C GLY A 63 -5.47 -13.10 8.74
N ARG A 64 -6.14 -12.56 9.77
CA ARG A 64 -6.87 -11.28 9.67
C ARG A 64 -5.96 -10.09 9.42
N ALA A 65 -4.79 -10.06 10.07
CA ALA A 65 -3.79 -9.01 9.82
C ALA A 65 -3.28 -9.03 8.38
N PHE A 66 -3.05 -10.24 7.83
CA PHE A 66 -2.69 -10.42 6.44
C PHE A 66 -3.80 -9.93 5.50
N ALA A 67 -5.03 -10.41 5.69
CA ALA A 67 -6.19 -9.99 4.89
C ALA A 67 -6.38 -8.47 4.90
N ALA A 68 -6.35 -7.83 6.07
CA ALA A 68 -6.45 -6.38 6.19
C ALA A 68 -5.34 -5.65 5.42
N SER A 69 -4.10 -6.14 5.49
CA SER A 69 -2.97 -5.53 4.75
C SER A 69 -3.09 -5.69 3.23
N THR A 70 -3.55 -6.85 2.75
CA THR A 70 -3.75 -7.12 1.32
C THR A 70 -4.89 -6.29 0.77
N LEU A 71 -6.03 -6.26 1.46
CA LEU A 71 -7.19 -5.46 1.08
C LEU A 71 -6.86 -3.97 1.07
N SER A 72 -6.08 -3.49 2.04
CA SER A 72 -5.63 -2.10 2.09
C SER A 72 -4.78 -1.71 0.88
N SER A 73 -4.03 -2.65 0.30
CA SER A 73 -3.19 -2.40 -0.88
C SER A 73 -3.98 -2.51 -2.20
N MET A 74 -5.15 -3.15 -2.19
CA MET A 74 -6.03 -3.30 -3.35
C MET A 74 -6.85 -2.03 -3.58
N ILE A 75 -6.21 -1.01 -4.18
CA ILE A 75 -6.85 0.28 -4.49
C ILE A 75 -7.07 0.37 -6.01
N PRO A 76 -8.20 0.95 -6.49
CA PRO A 76 -8.46 1.10 -7.93
C PRO A 76 -7.32 1.75 -8.72
N GLY A 77 -6.58 2.68 -8.09
CA GLY A 77 -5.42 3.32 -8.71
C GLY A 77 -4.27 2.38 -9.07
N ALA A 78 -4.02 1.33 -8.26
CA ALA A 78 -3.01 0.33 -8.57
C ALA A 78 -3.43 -0.52 -9.78
N PHE A 79 -4.70 -0.94 -9.82
CA PHE A 79 -5.26 -1.69 -10.94
C PHE A 79 -5.24 -0.88 -12.25
N LEU A 80 -5.64 0.38 -12.21
CA LEU A 80 -5.65 1.24 -13.38
C LEU A 80 -4.24 1.55 -13.88
N GLY A 81 -3.26 1.72 -12.99
CA GLY A 81 -1.85 1.83 -13.38
C GLY A 81 -1.38 0.60 -14.17
N THR A 82 -1.73 -0.60 -13.72
CA THR A 82 -1.44 -1.83 -14.45
C THR A 82 -2.19 -1.91 -15.79
N LEU A 83 -3.48 -1.53 -15.83
CA LEU A 83 -4.26 -1.52 -17.06
C LEU A 83 -3.69 -0.53 -18.10
N LEU A 84 -3.31 0.68 -17.67
CA LEU A 84 -2.68 1.67 -18.54
C LEU A 84 -1.33 1.17 -19.06
N ALA A 85 -0.54 0.51 -18.22
CA ALA A 85 0.72 -0.10 -18.66
C ALA A 85 0.48 -1.15 -19.76
N ILE A 86 -0.55 -1.98 -19.62
CA ILE A 86 -0.94 -2.97 -20.64
C ILE A 86 -1.44 -2.28 -21.91
N LEU A 87 -2.22 -1.21 -21.79
CA LEU A 87 -2.75 -0.47 -22.93
C LEU A 87 -1.62 0.17 -23.76
N ILE A 88 -0.59 0.69 -23.10
CA ILE A 88 0.53 1.39 -23.74
C ILE A 88 1.59 0.42 -24.27
N ALA A 89 1.97 -0.59 -23.48
CA ALA A 89 3.08 -1.49 -23.79
C ALA A 89 2.65 -2.87 -24.33
N GLY A 90 1.34 -3.15 -24.33
CA GLY A 90 0.79 -4.45 -24.70
C GLY A 90 0.78 -5.47 -23.55
N PRO A 91 0.17 -6.66 -23.78
CA PRO A 91 -0.02 -7.68 -22.75
C PRO A 91 1.30 -8.28 -22.23
N GLY A 92 2.39 -8.21 -23.01
CA GLY A 92 3.71 -8.71 -22.62
C GLY A 92 4.31 -7.98 -21.40
N VAL A 93 3.80 -6.80 -21.04
CA VAL A 93 4.27 -6.04 -19.88
C VAL A 93 3.98 -6.72 -18.54
N LEU A 94 2.99 -7.61 -18.49
CA LEU A 94 2.60 -8.33 -17.27
C LEU A 94 3.75 -9.12 -16.66
N ILE A 95 4.55 -9.78 -17.49
CA ILE A 95 5.73 -10.54 -17.06
C ILE A 95 6.74 -9.62 -16.37
N TRP A 96 6.97 -8.43 -16.94
CA TRP A 96 7.88 -7.44 -16.38
C TRP A 96 7.38 -6.84 -15.07
N ILE A 97 6.08 -6.60 -14.94
CA ILE A 97 5.46 -6.13 -13.68
C ILE A 97 5.66 -7.17 -12.56
N TRP A 98 5.49 -8.46 -12.85
CA TRP A 98 5.74 -9.52 -11.88
C TRP A 98 7.22 -9.63 -11.49
N ILE A 99 8.14 -9.56 -12.45
CA ILE A 99 9.58 -9.57 -12.18
C ILE A 99 9.97 -8.36 -11.31
N ALA A 100 9.51 -7.16 -11.65
CA ALA A 100 9.78 -5.96 -10.85
C ALA A 100 9.22 -6.08 -9.43
N SER A 101 8.00 -6.58 -9.29
CA SER A 101 7.36 -6.80 -7.98
C SER A 101 8.11 -7.83 -7.13
N PHE A 102 8.66 -8.87 -7.76
CA PHE A 102 9.48 -9.87 -7.08
C PHE A 102 10.73 -9.24 -6.45
N PHE A 103 11.42 -8.37 -7.18
CA PHE A 103 12.62 -7.69 -6.67
C PHE A 103 12.33 -6.56 -5.67
N LEU A 104 11.15 -5.93 -5.72
CA LEU A 104 10.76 -4.91 -4.74
C LEU A 104 10.28 -5.53 -3.40
N SER A 105 9.81 -6.76 -3.40
CA SER A 105 9.22 -7.42 -2.22
C SER A 105 10.12 -7.42 -0.95
N PRO A 106 11.45 -7.65 -1.03
CA PRO A 106 12.32 -7.62 0.15
C PRO A 106 12.41 -6.24 0.79
N MET A 107 12.26 -5.17 0.01
CA MET A 107 12.26 -3.81 0.54
C MET A 107 11.03 -3.60 1.44
N HIS A 108 9.85 -4.06 1.01
CA HIS A 108 8.64 -4.06 1.85
C HIS A 108 8.83 -4.93 3.10
N PHE A 109 9.46 -6.10 2.97
CA PHE A 109 9.73 -6.98 4.12
C PHE A 109 10.65 -6.31 5.16
N VAL A 110 11.72 -5.65 4.72
CA VAL A 110 12.64 -4.91 5.59
C VAL A 110 11.90 -3.75 6.28
N LEU A 111 11.12 -2.96 5.53
CA LEU A 111 10.32 -1.86 6.09
C LEU A 111 9.31 -2.34 7.13
N ALA A 112 8.59 -3.44 6.87
CA ALA A 112 7.64 -4.03 7.81
C ALA A 112 8.33 -4.52 9.10
N THR A 113 9.50 -5.14 8.97
CA THR A 113 10.31 -5.61 10.10
C THR A 113 10.80 -4.43 10.96
N LEU A 114 11.26 -3.36 10.32
CA LEU A 114 11.66 -2.11 10.99
C LEU A 114 10.51 -1.40 11.68
N ALA A 115 9.33 -1.38 11.06
CA ALA A 115 8.12 -0.84 11.67
C ALA A 115 7.71 -1.65 12.90
N HIS A 116 7.90 -2.97 12.88
CA HIS A 116 7.66 -3.83 14.04
C HIS A 116 8.66 -3.57 15.18
N ARG A 117 9.94 -3.37 14.85
CA ARG A 117 11.00 -3.06 15.82
C ARG A 117 10.80 -1.69 16.49
N ASN A 118 10.32 -0.70 15.76
CA ASN A 118 10.14 0.68 16.25
C ASN A 118 8.71 0.98 16.71
N ARG A 119 7.98 -0.03 17.19
CA ARG A 119 6.63 0.15 17.74
C ARG A 119 6.67 1.01 19.00
N SER A 120 5.95 2.12 18.99
CA SER A 120 5.66 2.87 20.21
C SER A 120 4.33 2.40 20.79
N ARG A 121 4.28 2.28 22.12
CA ARG A 121 3.04 2.02 22.84
C ARG A 121 2.48 3.36 23.30
N THR A 122 1.32 3.72 22.77
CA THR A 122 0.55 4.84 23.30
C THR A 122 0.01 4.48 24.69
N SER A 123 -0.19 5.47 25.55
CA SER A 123 -0.78 5.34 26.90
C SER A 123 -2.11 4.58 26.93
N SER A 124 -2.86 4.57 25.81
CA SER A 124 -4.10 3.81 25.61
C SER A 124 -3.89 2.30 25.34
N GLY A 125 -2.66 1.78 25.43
CA GLY A 125 -2.34 0.39 25.11
C GLY A 125 -2.44 0.06 23.62
N SER A 126 -2.49 1.07 22.75
CA SER A 126 -2.45 0.91 21.30
C SER A 126 -1.01 0.92 20.81
N ILE A 127 -0.70 -0.04 19.93
CA ILE A 127 0.63 -0.24 19.35
C ILE A 127 0.59 0.41 17.98
N SER A 128 1.37 1.47 17.79
CA SER A 128 1.50 2.14 16.48
C SER A 128 2.95 2.03 16.00
N GLY A 129 3.12 1.62 14.75
CA GLY A 129 4.38 1.68 14.03
C GLY A 129 4.19 2.65 12.87
N SER A 130 4.73 3.87 12.99
CA SER A 130 4.71 4.83 11.89
C SER A 130 5.95 4.65 11.02
N VAL A 131 5.82 4.96 9.72
CA VAL A 131 6.97 5.05 8.80
C VAL A 131 8.00 6.04 9.33
N SER A 132 7.55 7.16 9.93
CA SER A 132 8.44 8.11 10.60
C SER A 132 9.22 7.52 11.78
N GLY A 133 8.63 6.57 12.52
CA GLY A 133 9.29 5.82 13.58
C GLY A 133 10.31 4.81 13.03
N ALA A 134 10.00 4.16 11.92
CA ALA A 134 10.93 3.28 11.22
C ALA A 134 12.18 4.04 10.71
N VAL A 135 11.98 5.21 10.08
CA VAL A 135 13.07 6.09 9.62
C VAL A 135 13.92 6.58 10.78
N ARG A 136 13.29 6.93 11.91
CA ARG A 136 14.02 7.31 13.13
C ARG A 136 14.92 6.19 13.64
N GLY A 137 14.43 4.95 13.64
CA GLY A 137 15.20 3.79 14.06
C GLY A 137 16.35 3.44 13.10
N MET A 138 16.17 3.65 11.79
CA MET A 138 17.21 3.41 10.78
C MET A 138 18.35 4.42 10.83
N LEU A 139 18.03 5.73 10.79
CA LEU A 139 19.03 6.77 10.62
C LEU A 139 19.44 7.46 11.93
N ARG A 140 18.81 7.11 13.06
CA ARG A 140 18.98 7.76 14.38
C ARG A 140 18.81 9.29 14.36
N SER A 141 18.29 9.86 13.26
CA SER A 141 18.10 11.28 13.07
C SER A 141 16.64 11.67 13.26
N ARG A 142 16.40 12.65 14.15
CA ARG A 142 15.05 13.19 14.39
C ARG A 142 14.55 14.00 13.21
N TRP A 143 15.45 14.68 12.50
CA TRP A 143 15.12 15.58 11.40
C TRP A 143 14.58 14.82 10.19
N LEU A 144 15.25 13.72 9.81
CA LEU A 144 14.81 12.88 8.69
C LEU A 144 13.49 12.15 8.99
N SER A 145 13.26 11.79 10.24
CA SER A 145 11.99 11.22 10.71
C SER A 145 10.82 12.20 10.53
N ILE A 146 11.02 13.48 10.87
CA ILE A 146 10.00 14.52 10.67
C ILE A 146 9.76 14.75 9.18
N LEU A 147 10.83 14.88 8.39
CA LEU A 147 10.74 15.07 6.95
C LEU A 147 9.98 13.93 6.27
N SER A 148 10.27 12.68 6.64
CA SER A 148 9.55 11.52 6.13
C SER A 148 8.05 11.56 6.46
N GLY A 149 7.68 12.08 7.65
CA GLY A 149 6.28 12.26 8.02
C GLY A 149 5.57 13.31 7.16
N ILE A 150 6.25 14.43 6.88
CA ILE A 150 5.72 15.52 6.05
C ILE A 150 5.46 15.07 4.61
N PHE A 151 6.31 14.22 4.05
CA PHE A 151 6.09 13.66 2.70
C PHE A 151 5.10 12.49 2.70
N PHE A 152 5.14 11.62 3.71
CA PHE A 152 4.33 10.42 3.74
C PHE A 152 2.86 10.70 4.05
N LEU A 153 2.55 11.69 4.90
CA LEU A 153 1.18 12.02 5.26
C LEU A 153 0.31 12.46 4.06
N PRO A 154 0.69 13.45 3.24
CA PRO A 154 -0.08 13.84 2.06
C PRO A 154 -0.12 12.73 1.01
N ALA A 155 0.98 11.96 0.84
CA ALA A 155 0.98 10.81 -0.06
C ALA A 155 -0.03 9.73 0.38
N ALA A 156 -0.09 9.43 1.67
CA ALA A 156 -1.03 8.47 2.23
C ALA A 156 -2.50 8.94 2.07
N ILE A 157 -2.76 10.24 2.24
CA ILE A 157 -4.11 10.81 2.02
C ILE A 157 -4.48 10.77 0.53
N ALA A 158 -3.57 11.19 -0.35
CA ALA A 158 -3.81 11.22 -1.78
C ALA A 158 -4.11 9.81 -2.32
N VAL A 159 -3.28 8.83 -1.98
CA VAL A 159 -3.42 7.45 -2.48
C VAL A 159 -4.52 6.69 -1.74
N GLY A 160 -4.61 6.82 -0.42
CA GLY A 160 -5.51 6.03 0.41
C GLY A 160 -6.96 6.55 0.47
N ALA A 161 -7.18 7.86 0.29
CA ALA A 161 -8.51 8.46 0.36
C ALA A 161 -8.91 9.11 -0.97
N CYS A 162 -8.12 10.04 -1.50
CA CYS A 162 -8.56 10.86 -2.64
C CYS A 162 -8.75 10.04 -3.93
N LEU A 163 -7.79 9.18 -4.27
CA LEU A 163 -7.88 8.34 -5.48
C LEU A 163 -9.12 7.43 -5.48
N PRO A 164 -9.34 6.55 -4.49
CA PRO A 164 -10.52 5.68 -4.48
C PRO A 164 -11.85 6.45 -4.51
N VAL A 165 -11.94 7.59 -3.82
CA VAL A 165 -13.14 8.45 -3.86
C VAL A 165 -13.37 9.06 -5.25
N ALA A 166 -12.30 9.54 -5.90
CA ALA A 166 -12.40 10.06 -7.27
C ALA A 166 -12.83 8.97 -8.27
N PHE A 167 -12.36 7.73 -8.09
CA PHE A 167 -12.78 6.59 -8.91
C PHE A 167 -14.25 6.24 -8.72
N LEU A 168 -14.72 6.19 -7.47
CA LEU A 168 -16.13 5.98 -7.16
C LEU A 168 -16.99 7.10 -7.76
N GLY A 169 -16.55 8.36 -7.67
CA GLY A 169 -17.23 9.51 -8.27
C GLY A 169 -17.32 9.42 -9.80
N GLY A 170 -16.24 9.04 -10.48
CA GLY A 170 -16.24 8.86 -11.94
C GLY A 170 -17.09 7.67 -12.41
N ALA A 171 -17.08 6.57 -11.65
CA ALA A 171 -17.93 5.42 -11.93
C ALA A 171 -19.42 5.73 -11.70
N ALA A 172 -19.71 6.49 -10.64
CA ALA A 172 -21.04 6.96 -10.32
C ALA A 172 -21.59 7.91 -11.40
N SER A 173 -20.78 8.86 -11.88
CA SER A 173 -21.19 9.91 -12.83
C SER A 173 -21.40 9.42 -14.28
N GLY A 174 -21.30 8.11 -14.54
CA GLY A 174 -21.43 7.53 -15.88
C GLY A 174 -20.25 7.80 -16.82
N THR A 175 -19.15 8.38 -16.31
CA THR A 175 -17.92 8.67 -17.10
C THR A 175 -17.20 7.39 -17.48
N PHE A 176 -17.29 6.35 -16.65
CA PHE A 176 -17.03 4.98 -17.08
C PHE A 176 -18.36 4.41 -17.60
N SER A 177 -18.43 4.11 -18.90
CA SER A 177 -19.59 3.48 -19.54
C SER A 177 -19.79 2.05 -19.02
N LEU A 178 -20.19 1.89 -17.76
CA LEU A 178 -20.81 0.67 -17.25
C LEU A 178 -22.22 0.63 -17.83
N GLN A 179 -22.32 0.35 -19.13
CA GLN A 179 -23.52 0.52 -19.97
C GLN A 179 -24.74 -0.29 -19.48
N ASN A 180 -24.60 -1.12 -18.44
CA ASN A 180 -25.66 -1.93 -17.82
C ASN A 180 -25.66 -1.94 -16.28
N ALA A 181 -24.88 -1.09 -15.60
CA ALA A 181 -24.94 -0.99 -14.14
C ALA A 181 -26.03 0.02 -13.76
N SER A 182 -27.30 -0.43 -13.75
CA SER A 182 -28.40 0.33 -13.15
C SER A 182 -28.15 0.45 -11.65
N PHE A 183 -27.46 1.52 -11.25
CA PHE A 183 -27.28 1.85 -9.85
C PHE A 183 -28.62 2.36 -9.30
N PRO A 184 -29.29 1.63 -8.38
CA PRO A 184 -30.68 1.91 -8.00
C PRO A 184 -30.87 3.26 -7.28
N LEU A 185 -29.78 3.92 -6.86
CA LEU A 185 -29.79 5.15 -6.06
C LEU A 185 -29.11 6.34 -6.76
N GLY A 186 -28.75 6.18 -8.04
CA GLY A 186 -28.00 7.20 -8.79
C GLY A 186 -26.58 7.45 -8.28
N PRO A 187 -25.82 8.34 -8.95
CA PRO A 187 -24.41 8.59 -8.67
C PRO A 187 -24.15 9.10 -7.24
N THR A 188 -25.02 9.99 -6.77
CA THR A 188 -24.91 10.68 -5.48
C THR A 188 -25.33 9.80 -4.31
N GLY A 189 -26.30 8.90 -4.51
CA GLY A 189 -26.78 7.98 -3.46
C GLY A 189 -25.76 6.93 -3.06
N ILE A 190 -24.98 6.41 -4.01
CA ILE A 190 -23.89 5.45 -3.72
C ILE A 190 -22.75 6.11 -2.98
N GLY A 191 -22.34 7.31 -3.39
CA GLY A 191 -21.31 8.07 -2.69
C GLY A 191 -21.68 8.34 -1.23
N PHE A 192 -22.94 8.68 -0.97
CA PHE A 192 -23.44 8.92 0.38
C PHE A 192 -23.48 7.64 1.23
N LEU A 193 -23.98 6.52 0.69
CA LEU A 193 -23.96 5.22 1.38
C LEU A 193 -22.54 4.73 1.67
N ALA A 194 -21.62 4.88 0.72
CA ALA A 194 -20.22 4.52 0.91
C ALA A 194 -19.56 5.37 2.00
N ALA A 195 -19.88 6.67 2.07
CA ALA A 195 -19.39 7.55 3.14
C ALA A 195 -19.91 7.11 4.52
N ILE A 196 -21.21 6.78 4.63
CA ILE A 196 -21.79 6.25 5.87
C ILE A 196 -21.11 4.95 6.27
N ALA A 197 -20.96 4.00 5.34
CA ALA A 197 -20.29 2.74 5.60
C ALA A 197 -18.85 2.95 6.08
N LEU A 198 -18.11 3.87 5.46
CA LEU A 198 -16.74 4.20 5.86
C LEU A 198 -16.68 4.78 7.28
N VAL A 199 -17.61 5.67 7.65
CA VAL A 199 -17.70 6.21 9.01
C VAL A 199 -17.99 5.10 10.03
N PHE A 200 -18.91 4.18 9.72
CA PHE A 200 -19.22 3.04 10.58
C PHE A 200 -18.03 2.07 10.75
N MET A 201 -17.24 1.86 9.69
CA MET A 201 -16.03 1.05 9.74
C MET A 201 -14.92 1.74 10.53
N ALA A 202 -14.69 3.05 10.30
CA ALA A 202 -13.68 3.84 10.99
C ALA A 202 -13.96 3.97 12.50
N ALA A 203 -15.23 4.13 12.89
CA ALA A 203 -15.65 4.22 14.30
C ALA A 203 -15.38 2.93 15.09
N GLY A 204 -15.30 1.77 14.42
CA GLY A 204 -15.01 0.48 15.06
C GLY A 204 -13.52 0.21 15.35
N GLY A 205 -12.61 1.02 14.80
CA GLY A 205 -11.17 0.86 14.92
C GLY A 205 -10.61 -0.43 14.28
N ILE A 206 -9.32 -0.70 14.51
CA ILE A 206 -8.54 -1.80 13.88
C ILE A 206 -9.14 -3.20 14.14
N ARG A 207 -10.07 -3.34 15.09
CA ARG A 207 -10.73 -4.63 15.39
C ARG A 207 -11.92 -4.94 14.46
N ARG A 208 -12.51 -3.93 13.80
CA ARG A 208 -13.57 -4.11 12.80
C ARG A 208 -13.04 -4.21 11.36
N ILE A 209 -11.82 -3.75 11.13
CA ILE A 209 -11.11 -3.80 9.83
C ILE A 209 -10.43 -5.16 9.70
#